data_AF-A0A2V7P8I3-F1
#
_entry.id   AF-A0A2V7P8I3-F1
#
_cell.length_a   1.000
_cell.length_b   1.000
_cell.length_c   1.000
_cell.angle_alpha   90.00
_cell.angle_beta   90.00
_cell.angle_gamma   90.00
#
_symmetry.space_group_name_H-M   'P 1'
#
loop_
_entity.id
_entity.type
_entity.pdbx_description
1 polymer ?
#
loop_
_entity_poly.entity_id
_entity_poly.type
_entity_poly.pdbx_seq_one_letter_code
_entity_poly.pdbx_strand_id
1 'polypeptide(L)'
;MHGLFTITGRSDAHGCAISQPDFLAAAARQNLIFRIPTPVFGAGLIEAIDDDTILMNMQANSTMKQSLGIRGRPNTSGRPNTSGNDGTLTRFGWKAQNKSLELFSAEAYYVEQGVTNDVFPQERDETSGCLFNATPESSVHFDETNPIDVPSDVVKFAVFMRFLAPPTPAQDNASIIRGRKLFGDIGCALCHTPTLHTGKVVVEALRNKDANLYSDLLLHNMGSGLADDISQGDARGDEFRTAPLWGFGKRIFFLHDGSTRNLLEAIRAHASQSDGRYPASEANQVIAQFNRLPEPDKQNILNFLRGL
;
A
#
# COMPACT_ATOMS: atom_id res chain seq x y z
N MET A 1 -11.93 10.36 -6.95
CA MET A 1 -13.23 9.67 -6.88
C MET A 1 -12.97 8.22 -7.27
N HIS A 2 -13.33 7.25 -6.43
CA HIS A 2 -13.14 5.81 -6.69
C HIS A 2 -14.31 5.16 -7.46
N GLY A 3 -15.20 5.97 -8.06
CA GLY A 3 -16.33 5.42 -8.82
C GLY A 3 -15.86 4.96 -10.19
N LEU A 4 -16.06 3.68 -10.52
CA LEU A 4 -15.87 3.14 -11.86
C LEU A 4 -17.18 3.10 -12.66
N PHE A 5 -18.31 2.95 -11.98
CA PHE A 5 -19.66 2.92 -12.54
C PHE A 5 -20.69 3.22 -11.45
N THR A 6 -21.88 3.66 -11.86
CA THR A 6 -23.08 3.83 -11.02
C THR A 6 -24.08 2.76 -11.43
N ILE A 7 -24.61 1.99 -10.47
CA ILE A 7 -25.69 1.03 -10.73
C ILE A 7 -27.02 1.76 -10.52
N THR A 8 -27.87 1.79 -11.53
CA THR A 8 -29.20 2.45 -11.49
C THR A 8 -30.32 1.50 -11.92
N GLY A 9 -31.57 1.83 -11.57
CA GLY A 9 -32.75 1.11 -12.06
C GLY A 9 -32.97 -0.26 -11.42
N ARG A 10 -32.41 -0.49 -10.23
CA ARG A 10 -32.68 -1.71 -9.47
C ARG A 10 -34.13 -1.72 -8.99
N SER A 11 -34.73 -2.91 -8.99
CA SER A 11 -36.11 -3.10 -8.52
C SER A 11 -36.29 -2.89 -7.02
N ASP A 12 -35.21 -2.95 -6.24
CA ASP A 12 -35.20 -2.73 -4.80
C ASP A 12 -34.79 -1.29 -4.40
N ALA A 13 -34.54 -0.42 -5.37
CA ALA A 13 -34.11 0.97 -5.15
C ALA A 13 -35.01 1.97 -5.90
N HIS A 14 -36.33 1.82 -5.77
CA HIS A 14 -37.30 2.68 -6.45
C HIS A 14 -37.15 4.16 -6.06
N GLY A 15 -37.08 5.04 -7.06
CA GLY A 15 -36.89 6.48 -6.85
C GLY A 15 -35.43 6.92 -6.72
N CYS A 16 -34.49 5.97 -6.60
CA CYS A 16 -33.08 6.28 -6.58
C CYS A 16 -32.51 6.46 -8.01
N ALA A 17 -32.08 7.68 -8.33
CA ALA A 17 -31.59 8.06 -9.65
C ALA A 17 -30.22 8.75 -9.56
N ILE A 18 -29.21 8.03 -9.06
CA ILE A 18 -27.83 8.52 -9.02
C ILE A 18 -27.29 8.62 -10.45
N SER A 19 -26.63 9.72 -10.79
CA SER A 19 -26.02 9.90 -12.10
C SER A 19 -24.64 9.25 -12.18
N GLN A 20 -24.32 8.67 -13.34
CA GLN A 20 -22.97 8.23 -13.66
C GLN A 20 -22.03 9.45 -13.68
N PRO A 21 -20.88 9.41 -12.97
CA PRO A 21 -19.84 10.41 -13.15
C PRO A 21 -19.43 10.57 -14.61
N ASP A 22 -19.30 11.82 -15.08
CA ASP A 22 -18.87 12.11 -16.44
C ASP A 22 -17.36 11.87 -16.60
N PHE A 23 -17.00 10.61 -16.88
CA PHE A 23 -15.61 10.22 -17.07
C PHE A 23 -14.99 10.81 -18.33
N LEU A 24 -15.78 11.17 -19.35
CA LEU A 24 -15.26 11.81 -20.56
C LEU A 24 -14.82 13.24 -20.24
N ALA A 25 -15.63 13.99 -19.49
CA ALA A 25 -15.24 15.31 -19.00
C ALA A 25 -14.05 15.22 -18.03
N ALA A 26 -14.02 14.21 -17.15
CA ALA A 26 -12.88 13.98 -16.26
C ALA A 26 -11.59 13.68 -17.06
N ALA A 27 -11.67 12.82 -18.07
CA ALA A 27 -10.55 12.51 -18.97
C ALA A 27 -10.06 13.76 -19.71
N ALA A 28 -10.98 14.56 -20.27
CA ALA A 28 -10.66 15.81 -20.96
C ALA A 28 -9.97 16.84 -20.05
N ARG A 29 -10.21 16.77 -18.74
CA ARG A 29 -9.58 17.61 -17.70
C ARG A 29 -8.32 16.97 -17.09
N GLN A 30 -7.85 15.84 -17.62
CA GLN A 30 -6.73 15.06 -17.05
C GLN A 30 -6.95 14.71 -15.56
N ASN A 31 -8.19 14.47 -15.17
CA ASN A 31 -8.60 14.13 -13.81
C ASN A 31 -9.03 12.66 -13.70
N LEU A 32 -8.27 11.77 -14.34
CA LEU A 32 -8.40 10.33 -14.22
C LEU A 32 -7.05 9.74 -13.83
N ILE A 33 -7.08 8.81 -12.88
CA ILE A 33 -5.88 8.15 -12.39
C ILE A 33 -6.20 6.69 -12.09
N PHE A 34 -5.27 5.81 -12.41
CA PHE A 34 -5.42 4.38 -12.23
C PHE A 34 -4.66 3.93 -10.98
N ARG A 35 -5.25 3.01 -10.24
CA ARG A 35 -4.60 2.29 -9.15
C ARG A 35 -5.00 0.83 -9.21
N ILE A 36 -4.07 -0.07 -8.91
CA ILE A 36 -4.35 -1.49 -8.73
C ILE A 36 -4.51 -1.81 -7.23
N PRO A 37 -5.32 -2.81 -6.84
CA PRO A 37 -5.43 -3.22 -5.44
C PRO A 37 -4.10 -3.72 -4.87
N THR A 38 -3.86 -3.45 -3.58
CA THR A 38 -2.70 -4.00 -2.86
C THR A 38 -3.00 -5.42 -2.36
N PRO A 39 -2.09 -6.40 -2.52
CA PRO A 39 -2.28 -7.72 -1.92
C PRO A 39 -2.22 -7.65 -0.40
N VAL A 40 -2.99 -8.52 0.25
CA VAL A 40 -3.17 -8.55 1.72
C VAL A 40 -2.53 -9.77 2.40
N PHE A 41 -1.80 -10.59 1.63
CA PHE A 41 -1.02 -11.71 2.17
C PHE A 41 0.11 -11.21 3.07
N GLY A 42 0.23 -11.79 4.28
CA GLY A 42 1.18 -11.38 5.30
C GLY A 42 0.82 -10.08 6.04
N ALA A 43 -0.35 -9.49 5.78
CA ALA A 43 -0.73 -8.21 6.36
C ALA A 43 -0.86 -8.25 7.89
N GLY A 44 -1.20 -9.40 8.48
CA GLY A 44 -1.19 -9.57 9.94
C GLY A 44 0.20 -9.41 10.55
N LEU A 45 1.26 -9.81 9.86
CA LEU A 45 2.64 -9.55 10.31
C LEU A 45 2.95 -8.05 10.23
N ILE A 46 2.50 -7.36 9.17
CA ILE A 46 2.68 -5.91 9.02
C ILE A 46 1.98 -5.16 10.16
N GLU A 47 0.76 -5.55 10.50
CA GLU A 47 0.02 -4.94 11.61
C GLU A 47 0.70 -5.18 12.97
N ALA A 48 1.33 -6.34 13.13
CA ALA A 48 1.99 -6.73 14.37
C ALA A 48 3.38 -6.08 14.59
N ILE A 49 3.88 -5.24 13.67
CA ILE A 49 5.12 -4.50 13.85
C ILE A 49 4.88 -3.30 14.77
N ASP A 50 5.67 -3.14 15.83
CA ASP A 50 5.54 -1.97 16.70
C ASP A 50 5.99 -0.69 15.98
N ASP A 51 5.35 0.44 16.29
CA ASP A 51 5.70 1.75 15.72
C ASP A 51 7.18 2.10 15.95
N ASP A 52 7.71 1.78 17.13
CA ASP A 52 9.12 1.98 17.46
C ASP A 52 10.06 1.19 16.53
N THR A 53 9.68 -0.01 16.09
CA THR A 53 10.46 -0.78 15.11
C THR A 53 10.57 -0.05 13.78
N ILE A 54 9.47 0.56 13.31
CA ILE A 54 9.44 1.35 12.08
C ILE A 54 10.31 2.61 12.24
N LEU A 55 10.16 3.33 13.36
CA LEU A 55 10.91 4.55 13.64
C LEU A 55 12.41 4.28 13.82
N MET A 56 12.80 3.18 14.48
CA MET A 56 14.20 2.77 14.58
C MET A 56 14.79 2.42 13.20
N ASN A 57 14.05 1.70 12.35
CA ASN A 57 14.50 1.40 10.99
C ASN A 57 14.60 2.65 10.11
N MET A 58 13.72 3.63 10.30
CA MET A 58 13.80 4.93 9.62
C MET A 58 15.14 5.61 9.90
N GLN A 59 15.59 5.61 11.17
CA GLN A 59 16.85 6.22 11.59
C GLN A 59 18.10 5.37 11.27
N ALA A 60 17.93 4.08 11.04
CA ALA A 60 19.02 3.19 10.66
C ALA A 60 19.64 3.61 9.31
N ASN A 61 20.96 3.44 9.18
CA ASN A 61 21.73 3.76 7.97
C ASN A 61 21.57 5.21 7.47
N SER A 62 21.24 6.16 8.36
CA SER A 62 20.93 7.56 8.00
C SER A 62 22.00 8.22 7.14
N THR A 63 23.30 8.04 7.46
CA THR A 63 24.40 8.56 6.65
C THR A 63 24.37 8.05 5.21
N MET A 64 24.12 6.75 5.03
CA MET A 64 24.04 6.13 3.70
C MET A 64 22.79 6.60 2.95
N LYS A 65 21.63 6.60 3.61
CA LYS A 65 20.36 7.13 3.06
C LYS A 65 20.54 8.58 2.58
N GLN A 66 21.13 9.43 3.42
CA GLN A 66 21.41 10.83 3.07
C GLN A 66 22.36 10.97 1.88
N SER A 67 23.41 10.14 1.80
CA SER A 67 24.37 10.15 0.68
C SER A 67 23.73 9.77 -0.67
N LEU A 68 22.63 9.02 -0.63
CA LEU A 68 21.87 8.60 -1.82
C LEU A 68 20.63 9.47 -2.08
N GLY A 69 20.35 10.46 -1.23
CA GLY A 69 19.18 11.32 -1.36
C GLY A 69 17.87 10.73 -0.82
N ILE A 70 17.93 9.60 -0.11
CA ILE A 70 16.77 8.97 0.55
C ILE A 70 16.50 9.73 1.84
N ARG A 71 15.61 10.73 1.77
CA ARG A 71 15.42 11.71 2.84
C ARG A 71 13.96 11.96 3.23
N GLY A 72 12.97 11.34 2.60
CA GLY A 72 11.59 11.80 2.78
C GLY A 72 11.45 13.29 2.42
N ARG A 73 10.59 14.01 3.14
CA ARG A 73 10.54 15.50 3.10
C ARG A 73 11.85 16.09 3.65
N PRO A 74 12.16 17.40 3.42
CA PRO A 74 13.43 17.98 3.87
C PRO A 74 13.73 17.64 5.34
N ASN A 75 14.94 17.12 5.58
CA ASN A 75 15.48 16.72 6.89
C ASN A 75 14.99 15.38 7.50
N THR A 76 14.42 14.44 6.73
CA THR A 76 14.08 13.08 7.24
C THR A 76 14.87 11.96 6.51
N SER A 77 14.50 10.68 6.61
CA SER A 77 15.09 9.53 5.90
C SER A 77 13.98 8.52 5.56
N GLY A 78 13.07 8.95 4.68
CA GLY A 78 11.67 8.47 4.68
C GLY A 78 10.88 9.11 5.83
N ARG A 79 9.55 9.04 5.77
CA ARG A 79 8.68 9.41 6.90
C ARG A 79 7.50 8.46 7.02
N PRO A 80 7.00 8.17 8.23
CA PRO A 80 5.74 7.46 8.35
C PRO A 80 4.59 8.35 7.85
N ASN A 81 3.52 7.72 7.39
CA ASN A 81 2.23 8.41 7.37
C ASN A 81 1.59 8.28 8.75
N THR A 82 0.70 9.21 9.09
CA THR A 82 0.02 9.25 10.37
C THR A 82 -1.46 9.51 10.19
N SER A 83 -2.25 8.94 11.10
CA SER A 83 -3.69 9.19 11.17
C SER A 83 -3.94 10.66 11.52
N GLY A 84 -4.74 11.35 10.71
CA GLY A 84 -5.10 12.75 10.97
C GLY A 84 -5.95 12.95 12.23
N ASN A 85 -6.54 11.88 12.77
CA ASN A 85 -7.42 11.94 13.93
C ASN A 85 -6.65 11.89 15.26
N ASP A 86 -5.57 11.13 15.32
CA ASP A 86 -4.87 10.81 16.58
C ASP A 86 -3.34 10.83 16.47
N GLY A 87 -2.78 11.08 15.28
CA GLY A 87 -1.33 11.14 15.03
C GLY A 87 -0.62 9.79 15.07
N THR A 88 -1.34 8.67 15.22
CA THR A 88 -0.73 7.32 15.25
C THR A 88 -0.16 6.94 13.89
N LEU A 89 0.90 6.12 13.85
CA LEU A 89 1.48 5.66 12.57
C LEU A 89 0.48 4.79 11.79
N THR A 90 0.43 5.03 10.49
CA THR A 90 -0.40 4.26 9.55
C THR A 90 0.48 3.49 8.55
N ARG A 91 -0.04 2.41 7.96
CA ARG A 91 0.79 1.40 7.26
C ARG A 91 0.12 0.62 6.13
N PHE A 92 -1.20 0.73 5.95
CA PHE A 92 -1.94 0.00 4.91
C PHE A 92 -2.41 0.90 3.77
N GLY A 93 -2.50 0.33 2.55
CA GLY A 93 -2.74 1.05 1.31
C GLY A 93 -1.46 1.54 0.62
N TRP A 94 -1.61 2.18 -0.55
CA TRP A 94 -0.51 2.70 -1.36
C TRP A 94 0.22 3.87 -0.71
N LYS A 95 -0.51 4.69 0.04
CA LYS A 95 0.03 5.84 0.76
C LYS A 95 -0.01 5.63 2.27
N ALA A 96 -0.07 4.37 2.72
CA ALA A 96 -0.14 4.02 4.13
C ALA A 96 -1.28 4.74 4.88
N GLN A 97 -2.46 4.93 4.29
CA GLN A 97 -3.49 5.79 4.89
C GLN A 97 -4.24 5.14 6.07
N ASN A 98 -4.21 3.81 6.20
CA ASN A 98 -4.90 3.09 7.28
C ASN A 98 -3.92 2.51 8.31
N LYS A 99 -4.29 2.57 9.60
CA LYS A 99 -3.46 2.07 10.72
C LYS A 99 -3.65 0.58 11.01
N SER A 100 -4.85 0.05 10.80
CA SER A 100 -5.21 -1.34 11.10
C SER A 100 -5.89 -2.00 9.91
N LEU A 101 -5.90 -3.33 9.92
CA LEU A 101 -6.63 -4.13 8.94
C LEU A 101 -8.15 -3.94 9.07
N GLU A 102 -8.64 -3.64 10.26
CA GLU A 102 -10.06 -3.35 10.47
C GLU A 102 -10.46 -2.03 9.81
N LEU A 103 -9.67 -0.97 10.01
CA LEU A 103 -9.92 0.30 9.33
C LEU A 103 -9.73 0.17 7.81
N PHE A 104 -8.73 -0.61 7.37
CA PHE A 104 -8.52 -0.91 5.95
C PHE A 104 -9.71 -1.66 5.33
N SER A 105 -10.27 -2.67 6.02
CA SER A 105 -11.51 -3.35 5.61
C SER A 105 -12.68 -2.39 5.54
N ALA A 106 -12.87 -1.58 6.59
CA ALA A 106 -13.99 -0.66 6.71
C ALA A 106 -13.97 0.40 5.59
N GLU A 107 -12.79 0.95 5.30
CA GLU A 107 -12.63 1.91 4.19
C GLU A 107 -12.86 1.22 2.85
N ALA A 108 -12.40 -0.02 2.64
CA ALA A 108 -12.61 -0.75 1.40
C ALA A 108 -14.11 -1.04 1.15
N TYR A 109 -14.85 -1.50 2.16
CA TYR A 109 -16.30 -1.68 2.08
C TYR A 109 -16.98 -0.36 1.68
N TYR A 110 -16.63 0.72 2.36
CA TYR A 110 -17.28 2.01 2.18
C TYR A 110 -16.92 2.69 0.85
N VAL A 111 -15.63 2.80 0.54
CA VAL A 111 -15.11 3.59 -0.58
C VAL A 111 -15.13 2.81 -1.89
N GLU A 112 -14.81 1.52 -1.85
CA GLU A 112 -14.68 0.69 -3.06
C GLU A 112 -15.98 -0.05 -3.40
N GLN A 113 -16.73 -0.53 -2.39
CA GLN A 113 -17.94 -1.33 -2.62
C GLN A 113 -19.25 -0.55 -2.41
N GLY A 114 -19.21 0.57 -1.68
CA GLY A 114 -20.41 1.34 -1.33
C GLY A 114 -21.25 0.65 -0.25
N VAL A 115 -20.60 -0.02 0.70
CA VAL A 115 -21.25 -0.69 1.84
C VAL A 115 -20.87 0.07 3.11
N THR A 116 -21.82 0.72 3.76
CA THR A 116 -21.61 1.40 5.04
C THR A 116 -21.40 0.38 6.15
N ASN A 117 -20.73 0.82 7.21
CA ASN A 117 -20.40 -0.05 8.35
C ASN A 117 -20.30 0.75 9.65
N ASP A 118 -20.12 0.06 10.78
CA ASP A 118 -20.01 0.69 12.11
C ASP A 118 -18.92 1.79 12.22
N VAL A 119 -17.88 1.76 11.36
CA VAL A 119 -16.83 2.79 11.31
C VAL A 119 -17.20 3.94 10.35
N PHE A 120 -17.86 3.63 9.24
CA PHE A 120 -18.31 4.59 8.22
C PHE A 120 -19.83 4.44 8.00
N PRO A 121 -20.66 5.01 8.88
CA PRO A 121 -22.09 4.68 8.93
C PRO A 121 -22.98 5.49 7.99
N GLN A 122 -22.46 6.56 7.39
CA GLN A 122 -23.19 7.42 6.46
C GLN A 122 -22.85 7.08 5.02
N GLU A 123 -23.86 6.99 4.17
CA GLU A 123 -23.71 6.79 2.73
C GLU A 123 -22.81 7.85 2.08
N ARG A 124 -22.10 7.45 1.01
CA ARG A 124 -21.27 8.40 0.24
C ARG A 124 -22.09 9.36 -0.59
N ASP A 125 -23.30 8.93 -0.98
CA ASP A 125 -24.24 9.68 -1.79
C ASP A 125 -25.59 9.73 -1.07
N GLU A 126 -25.94 10.92 -0.57
CA GLU A 126 -27.19 11.16 0.14
C GLU A 126 -28.28 11.73 -0.79
N THR A 127 -28.25 11.37 -2.09
CA THR A 127 -29.33 11.71 -3.03
C THR A 127 -30.68 11.35 -2.42
N SER A 128 -31.59 12.32 -2.39
CA SER A 128 -32.92 12.11 -1.81
C SER A 128 -33.63 10.95 -2.52
N GLY A 129 -34.15 10.00 -1.74
CA GLY A 129 -34.77 8.78 -2.26
C GLY A 129 -33.79 7.62 -2.54
N CYS A 130 -32.49 7.79 -2.30
CA CYS A 130 -31.48 6.73 -2.38
C CYS A 130 -31.05 6.15 -1.01
N LEU A 131 -31.54 6.71 0.09
CA LEU A 131 -31.24 6.24 1.44
C LEU A 131 -32.32 5.26 1.90
N PHE A 132 -32.06 3.96 1.77
CA PHE A 132 -33.00 2.89 2.12
C PHE A 132 -32.79 2.30 3.52
N ASN A 133 -31.56 2.38 4.04
CA ASN A 133 -31.21 1.90 5.36
C ASN A 133 -31.01 3.07 6.32
N ALA A 134 -31.57 2.97 7.53
CA ALA A 134 -31.39 3.98 8.59
C ALA A 134 -30.12 3.75 9.43
N THR A 135 -29.53 2.57 9.29
CA THR A 135 -28.34 2.09 10.00
C THR A 135 -27.39 1.46 8.99
N PRO A 136 -26.11 1.25 9.36
CA PRO A 136 -25.14 0.74 8.41
C PRO A 136 -25.50 -0.65 7.87
N GLU A 137 -25.12 -0.95 6.63
CA GLU A 137 -25.34 -2.29 6.04
C GLU A 137 -24.56 -3.39 6.76
N SER A 138 -23.36 -3.06 7.27
CA SER A 138 -22.53 -4.00 8.02
C SER A 138 -22.34 -3.53 9.46
N SER A 139 -23.09 -4.14 10.38
CA SER A 139 -23.01 -3.84 11.81
C SER A 139 -22.70 -5.08 12.65
N VAL A 140 -22.29 -4.88 13.89
CA VAL A 140 -22.28 -5.95 14.91
C VAL A 140 -23.70 -6.49 15.11
N HIS A 141 -23.82 -7.82 15.26
CA HIS A 141 -25.08 -8.53 15.47
C HIS A 141 -25.24 -8.92 16.95
N PHE A 142 -25.86 -8.04 17.73
CA PHE A 142 -26.01 -8.22 19.20
C PHE A 142 -27.07 -9.24 19.61
N ASP A 143 -27.95 -9.63 18.69
CA ASP A 143 -28.99 -10.63 18.85
C ASP A 143 -28.50 -12.06 18.54
N GLU A 144 -27.30 -12.19 17.98
CA GLU A 144 -26.71 -13.49 17.68
C GLU A 144 -26.19 -14.21 18.92
N THR A 145 -26.43 -15.52 18.96
CA THR A 145 -26.03 -16.38 20.09
C THR A 145 -24.74 -17.15 19.82
N ASN A 146 -24.41 -17.37 18.56
CA ASN A 146 -23.17 -18.00 18.15
C ASN A 146 -22.05 -16.95 18.07
N PRO A 147 -20.96 -17.05 18.85
CA PRO A 147 -19.93 -16.01 18.92
C PRO A 147 -19.26 -15.66 17.60
N ILE A 148 -19.24 -16.57 16.61
CA ILE A 148 -18.68 -16.28 15.28
C ILE A 148 -19.60 -15.42 14.41
N ASP A 149 -20.91 -15.41 14.70
CA ASP A 149 -21.90 -14.68 13.93
C ASP A 149 -22.03 -13.23 14.42
N VAL A 150 -21.71 -12.96 15.69
CA VAL A 150 -21.75 -11.63 16.34
C VAL A 150 -20.93 -10.54 15.62
N PRO A 151 -19.67 -10.74 15.23
CA PRO A 151 -18.87 -9.66 14.64
C PRO A 151 -19.41 -9.23 13.26
N SER A 152 -19.27 -7.94 12.94
CA SER A 152 -19.60 -7.41 11.61
C SER A 152 -18.71 -8.03 10.52
N ASP A 153 -19.15 -7.94 9.27
CA ASP A 153 -18.38 -8.47 8.13
C ASP A 153 -17.01 -7.79 7.99
N VAL A 154 -16.92 -6.51 8.34
CA VAL A 154 -15.65 -5.76 8.38
C VAL A 154 -14.65 -6.42 9.34
N VAL A 155 -15.10 -6.80 10.54
CA VAL A 155 -14.25 -7.48 11.53
C VAL A 155 -13.88 -8.87 11.03
N LYS A 156 -14.83 -9.64 10.50
CA LYS A 156 -14.58 -10.98 9.92
C LYS A 156 -13.55 -10.90 8.79
N PHE A 157 -13.65 -9.90 7.93
CA PHE A 157 -12.72 -9.71 6.81
C PHE A 157 -11.32 -9.28 7.29
N ALA A 158 -11.25 -8.42 8.31
CA ALA A 158 -9.99 -8.05 8.94
C ALA A 158 -9.29 -9.27 9.58
N VAL A 159 -10.05 -10.15 10.25
CA VAL A 159 -9.55 -11.42 10.79
C VAL A 159 -9.04 -12.31 9.66
N PHE A 160 -9.80 -12.48 8.58
CA PHE A 160 -9.36 -13.24 7.40
C PHE A 160 -8.01 -12.74 6.88
N MET A 161 -7.88 -11.43 6.61
CA MET A 161 -6.62 -10.84 6.13
C MET A 161 -5.46 -10.99 7.12
N ARG A 162 -5.73 -10.87 8.42
CA ARG A 162 -4.73 -10.98 9.48
C ARG A 162 -4.10 -12.37 9.55
N PHE A 163 -4.81 -13.41 9.11
CA PHE A 163 -4.31 -14.79 9.11
C PHE A 163 -3.92 -15.31 7.72
N LEU A 164 -3.93 -14.47 6.68
CA LEU A 164 -3.31 -14.81 5.40
C LEU A 164 -1.79 -14.80 5.54
N ALA A 165 -1.16 -15.97 5.40
CA ALA A 165 0.29 -16.10 5.40
C ALA A 165 0.93 -15.29 4.25
N PRO A 166 2.15 -14.75 4.44
CA PRO A 166 2.90 -14.17 3.32
C PRO A 166 3.21 -15.26 2.28
N PRO A 167 3.35 -14.92 0.99
CA PRO A 167 3.71 -15.88 -0.04
C PRO A 167 5.08 -16.53 0.23
N THR A 168 5.21 -17.82 -0.05
CA THR A 168 6.47 -18.54 0.10
C THR A 168 7.43 -18.17 -1.03
N PRO A 169 8.66 -17.72 -0.72
CA PRO A 169 9.66 -17.42 -1.74
C PRO A 169 10.13 -18.71 -2.45
N ALA A 170 10.69 -18.55 -3.64
CA ALA A 170 11.36 -19.62 -4.37
C ALA A 170 12.61 -20.10 -3.61
N GLN A 171 13.01 -21.36 -3.87
CA GLN A 171 14.26 -21.89 -3.34
C GLN A 171 15.46 -21.10 -3.89
N ASP A 172 16.42 -20.82 -3.01
CA ASP A 172 17.66 -20.14 -3.39
C ASP A 172 18.46 -20.92 -4.44
N ASN A 173 19.03 -20.17 -5.38
CA ASN A 173 20.06 -20.62 -6.29
C ASN A 173 21.16 -19.54 -6.39
N ALA A 174 22.25 -19.83 -7.10
CA ALA A 174 23.38 -18.91 -7.20
C ALA A 174 22.99 -17.50 -7.71
N SER A 175 22.05 -17.42 -8.64
CA SER A 175 21.57 -16.15 -9.21
C SER A 175 20.75 -15.35 -8.19
N ILE A 176 19.83 -16.01 -7.46
CA ILE A 176 19.02 -15.38 -6.41
C ILE A 176 19.90 -14.88 -5.26
N ILE A 177 20.86 -15.69 -4.81
CA ILE A 177 21.80 -15.30 -3.74
C ILE A 177 22.62 -14.08 -4.15
N ARG A 178 23.18 -14.09 -5.37
CA ARG A 178 23.93 -12.97 -5.93
C ARG A 178 23.06 -11.72 -6.07
N GLY A 179 21.83 -11.87 -6.57
CA GLY A 179 20.86 -10.80 -6.74
C GLY A 179 20.47 -10.14 -5.43
N ARG A 180 20.19 -10.93 -4.39
CA ARG A 180 19.91 -10.44 -3.04
C ARG A 180 21.07 -9.60 -2.49
N LYS A 181 22.31 -10.06 -2.67
CA LYS A 181 23.49 -9.29 -2.24
C LYS A 181 23.58 -7.96 -2.98
N LEU A 182 23.49 -7.99 -4.31
CA LEU A 182 23.56 -6.77 -5.13
C LEU A 182 22.44 -5.78 -4.82
N PHE A 183 21.23 -6.29 -4.54
CA PHE A 183 20.08 -5.47 -4.13
C PHE A 183 20.39 -4.66 -2.86
N GLY A 184 21.09 -5.26 -1.90
CA GLY A 184 21.62 -4.55 -0.73
C GLY A 184 22.75 -3.58 -1.09
N ASP A 185 23.75 -4.06 -1.83
CA ASP A 185 24.96 -3.30 -2.16
C ASP A 185 24.68 -1.98 -2.91
N ILE A 186 23.68 -1.96 -3.81
CA ILE A 186 23.32 -0.76 -4.58
C ILE A 186 22.33 0.16 -3.85
N GLY A 187 21.89 -0.22 -2.64
CA GLY A 187 21.03 0.59 -1.79
C GLY A 187 19.52 0.37 -1.94
N CYS A 188 19.03 -0.58 -2.74
CA CYS A 188 17.58 -0.86 -2.82
C CYS A 188 17.00 -1.24 -1.44
N ALA A 189 17.78 -1.98 -0.65
CA ALA A 189 17.40 -2.41 0.70
C ALA A 189 17.24 -1.25 1.72
N LEU A 190 17.61 -0.01 1.37
CA LEU A 190 17.48 1.13 2.26
C LEU A 190 16.05 1.65 2.39
N CYS A 191 15.20 1.42 1.37
CA CYS A 191 13.74 1.59 1.46
C CYS A 191 13.06 0.22 1.52
N HIS A 192 13.47 -0.72 0.67
CA HIS A 192 12.98 -2.10 0.68
C HIS A 192 13.67 -2.95 1.75
N THR A 193 13.57 -2.54 3.02
CA THR A 193 14.19 -3.19 4.17
C THR A 193 13.80 -4.67 4.22
N PRO A 194 14.77 -5.61 4.16
CA PRO A 194 14.47 -7.04 4.03
C PRO A 194 13.52 -7.59 5.09
N THR A 195 13.78 -7.22 6.35
CA THR A 195 13.09 -7.78 7.51
C THR A 195 12.78 -6.70 8.53
N LEU A 196 11.55 -6.71 9.06
CA LEU A 196 11.17 -6.02 10.30
C LEU A 196 10.66 -7.07 11.30
N HIS A 197 10.89 -6.85 12.58
CA HIS A 197 10.46 -7.79 13.63
C HIS A 197 9.11 -7.37 14.21
N THR A 198 8.20 -8.32 14.39
CA THR A 198 6.91 -8.07 15.03
C THR A 198 7.05 -7.95 16.55
N GLY A 199 6.16 -7.19 17.15
CA GLY A 199 6.12 -6.94 18.58
C GLY A 199 5.41 -8.03 19.39
N LYS A 200 5.07 -7.65 20.62
CA LYS A 200 4.38 -8.52 21.59
C LYS A 200 2.86 -8.50 21.41
N VAL A 201 2.37 -9.02 20.29
CA VAL A 201 0.91 -9.12 20.03
C VAL A 201 0.27 -10.34 20.70
N VAL A 202 -1.05 -10.31 20.93
CA VAL A 202 -1.76 -11.41 21.61
C VAL A 202 -1.77 -12.72 20.81
N VAL A 203 -1.69 -12.64 19.48
CA VAL A 203 -1.72 -13.78 18.58
C VAL A 203 -0.33 -14.41 18.44
N GLU A 204 -0.15 -15.65 18.92
CA GLU A 204 1.14 -16.36 18.88
C GLU A 204 1.73 -16.48 17.47
N ALA A 205 0.88 -16.74 16.47
CA ALA A 205 1.30 -16.86 15.08
C ALA A 205 1.96 -15.58 14.53
N LEU A 206 1.66 -14.42 15.13
CA LEU A 206 2.14 -13.10 14.72
C LEU A 206 3.15 -12.50 15.71
N ARG A 207 3.33 -13.07 16.89
CA ARG A 207 4.19 -12.55 17.97
C ARG A 207 5.65 -12.92 17.74
N ASN A 208 6.56 -11.95 17.92
CA ASN A 208 8.01 -12.13 17.85
C ASN A 208 8.45 -12.90 16.59
N LYS A 209 7.96 -12.46 15.43
CA LYS A 209 8.23 -13.06 14.11
C LYS A 209 9.05 -12.10 13.26
N ASP A 210 9.90 -12.68 12.42
CA ASP A 210 10.54 -11.94 11.35
C ASP A 210 9.58 -11.80 10.17
N ALA A 211 9.20 -10.57 9.87
CA ALA A 211 8.44 -10.23 8.67
C ALA A 211 9.41 -9.91 7.54
N ASN A 212 9.67 -10.88 6.64
CA ASN A 212 10.58 -10.72 5.50
C ASN A 212 9.91 -9.98 4.32
N LEU A 213 9.41 -8.78 4.59
CA LEU A 213 8.51 -8.04 3.71
C LEU A 213 9.21 -7.22 2.62
N TYR A 214 10.51 -6.93 2.76
CA TYR A 214 11.25 -6.05 1.84
C TYR A 214 10.59 -4.66 1.68
N SER A 215 10.30 -4.04 2.82
CA SER A 215 9.66 -2.73 2.93
C SER A 215 9.92 -2.15 4.32
N ASP A 216 10.22 -0.87 4.37
CA ASP A 216 10.31 -0.09 5.61
C ASP A 216 8.96 0.49 6.07
N LEU A 217 7.91 0.31 5.26
CA LEU A 217 6.55 0.85 5.48
C LEU A 217 6.48 2.38 5.52
N LEU A 218 7.54 3.09 5.10
CA LEU A 218 7.61 4.55 5.08
C LEU A 218 7.14 5.11 3.74
N LEU A 219 6.74 6.38 3.75
CA LEU A 219 6.52 7.19 2.56
C LEU A 219 7.85 7.69 1.99
N HIS A 220 7.99 7.60 0.68
CA HIS A 220 9.09 8.16 -0.11
C HIS A 220 8.56 8.99 -1.27
N ASN A 221 9.27 10.07 -1.60
CA ASN A 221 8.98 10.86 -2.80
C ASN A 221 9.47 10.08 -4.04
N MET A 222 8.52 9.66 -4.86
CA MET A 222 8.78 8.91 -6.11
C MET A 222 8.90 9.83 -7.33
N GLY A 223 8.76 11.15 -7.12
CA GLY A 223 8.86 12.17 -8.14
C GLY A 223 7.68 12.21 -9.11
N SER A 224 7.75 13.15 -10.04
CA SER A 224 6.67 13.43 -11.00
C SER A 224 6.29 12.26 -11.90
N GLY A 225 7.24 11.37 -12.20
CA GLY A 225 7.03 10.22 -13.08
C GLY A 225 6.09 9.15 -12.53
N LEU A 226 5.88 9.13 -11.21
CA LEU A 226 4.96 8.23 -10.52
C LEU A 226 3.89 8.99 -9.71
N ALA A 227 3.79 10.29 -9.87
CA ALA A 227 2.80 11.07 -9.14
C ALA A 227 1.38 10.75 -9.60
N ASP A 228 0.48 10.56 -8.64
CA ASP A 228 -0.93 10.27 -8.90
C ASP A 228 -1.86 11.43 -8.51
N ASP A 229 -1.27 12.55 -8.09
CA ASP A 229 -1.94 13.78 -7.66
C ASP A 229 -2.94 13.62 -6.50
N ILE A 230 -3.05 12.42 -5.90
CA ILE A 230 -3.98 12.14 -4.81
C ILE A 230 -3.26 12.34 -3.48
N SER A 231 -3.85 13.16 -2.61
CA SER A 231 -3.46 13.25 -1.21
C SER A 231 -4.23 12.22 -0.37
N GLN A 232 -3.56 11.52 0.54
CA GLN A 232 -4.22 10.65 1.54
C GLN A 232 -3.56 10.80 2.90
N GLY A 233 -4.30 11.35 3.86
CA GLY A 233 -3.70 11.91 5.07
C GLY A 233 -2.66 12.98 4.68
N ASP A 234 -1.47 12.87 5.25
CA ASP A 234 -0.39 13.81 4.96
C ASP A 234 0.39 13.47 3.67
N ALA A 235 0.18 12.30 3.06
CA ALA A 235 0.92 11.88 1.87
C ALA A 235 0.49 12.69 0.64
N ARG A 236 1.43 13.30 -0.08
CA ARG A 236 1.21 14.03 -1.35
C ARG A 236 1.07 13.06 -2.53
N GLY A 237 0.69 13.61 -3.69
CA GLY A 237 0.51 12.86 -4.94
C GLY A 237 1.73 12.04 -5.38
N ASP A 238 2.96 12.49 -5.09
CA ASP A 238 4.20 11.79 -5.43
C ASP A 238 4.77 10.93 -4.30
N GLU A 239 4.14 10.94 -3.12
CA GLU A 239 4.58 10.14 -1.97
C GLU A 239 3.88 8.77 -2.00
N PHE A 240 4.65 7.69 -1.91
CA PHE A 240 4.13 6.33 -1.80
C PHE A 240 4.82 5.56 -0.70
N ARG A 241 4.06 4.69 -0.04
CA ARG A 241 4.61 3.72 0.89
C ARG A 241 5.48 2.74 0.12
N THR A 242 6.65 2.40 0.65
CA THR A 242 7.43 1.27 0.11
C THR A 242 6.57 0.01 0.10
N ALA A 243 6.22 -0.50 -1.08
CA ALA A 243 5.38 -1.69 -1.19
C ALA A 243 6.17 -2.95 -0.74
N PRO A 244 5.57 -3.86 0.05
CA PRO A 244 6.19 -5.14 0.38
C PRO A 244 6.47 -5.94 -0.89
N LEU A 245 7.70 -6.43 -1.03
CA LEU A 245 8.14 -7.22 -2.19
C LEU A 245 8.00 -8.73 -1.98
N TRP A 246 7.54 -9.22 -0.82
CA TRP A 246 7.17 -10.65 -0.73
C TRP A 246 6.08 -11.01 -1.75
N GLY A 247 6.18 -12.19 -2.37
CA GLY A 247 5.30 -12.60 -3.45
C GLY A 247 5.36 -11.75 -4.72
N PHE A 248 6.38 -10.89 -4.87
CA PHE A 248 6.55 -10.06 -6.06
C PHE A 248 6.63 -10.89 -7.34
N GLY A 249 7.21 -12.10 -7.28
CA GLY A 249 7.29 -13.03 -8.41
C GLY A 249 5.94 -13.44 -8.98
N LYS A 250 4.84 -13.34 -8.20
CA LYS A 250 3.47 -13.68 -8.61
C LYS A 250 2.70 -12.51 -9.21
N ARG A 251 3.24 -11.29 -9.17
CA ARG A 251 2.56 -10.11 -9.72
C ARG A 251 2.69 -10.02 -11.23
N ILE A 252 1.59 -9.63 -11.87
CA ILE A 252 1.50 -9.47 -13.33
C ILE A 252 1.78 -8.02 -13.73
N PHE A 253 1.17 -7.06 -13.02
CA PHE A 253 1.31 -5.63 -13.23
C PHE A 253 2.12 -5.02 -12.06
N PHE A 254 2.93 -4.01 -12.38
CA PHE A 254 3.82 -3.33 -11.45
C PHE A 254 3.46 -1.85 -11.30
N LEU A 255 4.06 -1.23 -10.29
CA LEU A 255 3.77 0.13 -9.83
C LEU A 255 2.35 0.24 -9.24
N HIS A 256 2.01 1.41 -8.72
CA HIS A 256 0.74 1.64 -8.04
C HIS A 256 -0.46 1.63 -9.00
N ASP A 257 -0.22 1.97 -10.27
CA ASP A 257 -1.19 2.14 -11.35
C ASP A 257 -1.30 0.94 -12.28
N GLY A 258 -0.38 -0.04 -12.17
CA GLY A 258 -0.35 -1.20 -13.06
C GLY A 258 0.13 -0.89 -14.48
N SER A 259 0.81 0.26 -14.69
CA SER A 259 1.20 0.77 -16.01
C SER A 259 2.16 -0.13 -16.79
N THR A 260 2.92 -1.01 -16.13
CA THR A 260 3.84 -1.93 -16.81
C THR A 260 3.79 -3.36 -16.27
N ARG A 261 4.09 -4.32 -17.15
CA ARG A 261 4.33 -5.74 -16.83
C ARG A 261 5.83 -6.10 -16.89
N ASN A 262 6.68 -5.12 -17.21
CA ASN A 262 8.11 -5.28 -17.36
C ASN A 262 8.84 -4.85 -16.08
N LEU A 263 9.53 -5.80 -15.46
CA LEU A 263 10.22 -5.55 -14.20
C LEU A 263 11.35 -4.52 -14.34
N LEU A 264 12.09 -4.54 -15.45
CA LEU A 264 13.18 -3.61 -15.68
C LEU A 264 12.64 -2.18 -15.87
N GLU A 265 11.50 -2.03 -16.52
CA GLU A 265 10.80 -0.76 -16.65
C GLU A 265 10.31 -0.27 -15.29
N ALA A 266 9.67 -1.13 -14.50
CA ALA A 266 9.20 -0.79 -13.15
C ALA A 266 10.36 -0.31 -12.25
N ILE A 267 11.51 -0.99 -12.29
CA ILE A 267 12.72 -0.55 -11.55
C ILE A 267 13.15 0.84 -12.01
N ARG A 268 13.28 1.06 -13.33
CA ARG A 268 13.73 2.35 -13.87
C ARG A 268 12.73 3.48 -13.62
N ALA A 269 11.44 3.18 -13.56
CA ALA A 269 10.37 4.15 -13.29
C ALA A 269 10.46 4.75 -11.88
N HIS A 270 11.23 4.14 -10.96
CA HIS A 270 11.51 4.76 -9.66
C HIS A 270 12.36 6.03 -9.81
N ALA A 271 13.06 6.24 -10.92
CA ALA A 271 13.83 7.47 -11.16
C ALA A 271 12.98 8.53 -11.87
N SER A 272 13.01 9.76 -11.36
CA SER A 272 12.31 10.91 -11.93
C SER A 272 13.00 12.22 -11.55
N GLN A 273 13.09 13.14 -12.50
CA GLN A 273 13.58 14.51 -12.26
C GLN A 273 12.47 15.37 -11.64
N SER A 274 12.86 16.47 -11.00
CA SER A 274 11.88 17.48 -10.57
C SER A 274 11.23 18.16 -11.79
N ASP A 275 9.95 18.46 -11.71
CA ASP A 275 9.17 19.12 -12.77
C ASP A 275 8.59 20.48 -12.34
N GLY A 276 8.98 20.97 -11.16
CA GLY A 276 8.46 22.20 -10.55
C GLY A 276 7.21 21.99 -9.68
N ARG A 277 6.46 20.90 -9.88
CA ARG A 277 5.34 20.49 -9.01
C ARG A 277 5.82 19.55 -7.91
N TYR A 278 6.64 18.59 -8.30
CA TYR A 278 7.20 17.56 -7.43
C TYR A 278 8.73 17.61 -7.40
N PRO A 279 9.36 17.29 -6.25
CA PRO A 279 10.80 17.10 -6.18
C PRO A 279 11.25 15.92 -7.04
N ALA A 280 12.56 15.81 -7.24
CA ALA A 280 13.15 14.63 -7.86
C ALA A 280 12.97 13.40 -6.95
N SER A 281 12.86 12.22 -7.55
CA SER A 281 12.70 10.96 -6.81
C SER A 281 13.89 10.68 -5.88
N GLU A 282 13.59 10.17 -4.68
CA GLU A 282 14.58 9.68 -3.72
C GLU A 282 15.38 8.48 -4.25
N ALA A 283 14.81 7.72 -5.17
CA ALA A 283 15.45 6.52 -5.72
C ALA A 283 16.48 6.84 -6.82
N ASN A 284 16.63 8.09 -7.25
CA ASN A 284 17.46 8.45 -8.41
C ASN A 284 18.90 7.91 -8.33
N GLN A 285 19.57 8.05 -7.18
CA GLN A 285 20.96 7.57 -7.03
C GLN A 285 21.04 6.04 -7.01
N VAL A 286 20.08 5.37 -6.36
CA VAL A 286 19.98 3.90 -6.34
C VAL A 286 19.74 3.37 -7.76
N ILE A 287 18.84 3.99 -8.53
CA ILE A 287 18.60 3.61 -9.94
C ILE A 287 19.81 3.93 -10.82
N ALA A 288 20.56 5.00 -10.56
CA ALA A 288 21.82 5.27 -11.25
C ALA A 288 22.86 4.17 -10.97
N GLN A 289 22.95 3.66 -9.75
CA GLN A 289 23.83 2.53 -9.40
C GLN A 289 23.36 1.23 -10.09
N PHE A 290 22.07 0.92 -10.04
CA PHE A 290 21.48 -0.21 -10.77
C PHE A 290 21.83 -0.17 -12.26
N ASN A 291 21.69 0.99 -12.91
CA ASN A 291 21.96 1.14 -14.34
C ASN A 291 23.43 0.94 -14.70
N ARG A 292 24.37 1.19 -13.78
CA ARG A 292 25.82 0.95 -13.95
C ARG A 292 26.23 -0.51 -13.78
N LEU A 293 25.39 -1.36 -13.21
CA LEU A 293 25.70 -2.78 -13.09
C LEU A 293 25.85 -3.44 -14.48
N PRO A 294 26.76 -4.42 -14.62
CA PRO A 294 26.78 -5.29 -15.79
C PRO A 294 25.43 -6.01 -15.97
N GLU A 295 25.05 -6.30 -17.22
CA GLU A 295 23.77 -6.98 -17.52
C GLU A 295 23.56 -8.31 -16.76
N PRO A 296 24.58 -9.18 -16.57
CA PRO A 296 24.41 -10.38 -15.75
C PRO A 296 24.03 -10.07 -14.29
N ASP A 297 24.56 -8.99 -13.72
CA ASP A 297 24.27 -8.58 -12.35
C ASP A 297 22.88 -7.94 -12.23
N LYS A 298 22.43 -7.19 -13.24
CA LYS A 298 21.02 -6.75 -13.33
C LYS A 298 20.10 -7.97 -13.38
N GLN A 299 20.40 -8.96 -14.21
CA GLN A 299 19.59 -10.18 -14.31
C GLN A 299 19.52 -10.96 -12.98
N ASN A 300 20.61 -10.99 -12.22
CA ASN A 300 20.62 -11.61 -10.89
C ASN A 300 19.62 -10.91 -9.94
N ILE A 301 19.56 -9.57 -9.94
CA ILE A 301 18.55 -8.81 -9.17
C ILE A 301 17.14 -9.13 -9.65
N LEU A 302 16.91 -9.19 -10.97
CA LEU A 302 15.59 -9.53 -11.52
C LEU A 302 15.15 -10.94 -11.09
N ASN A 303 16.06 -11.91 -11.10
CA ASN A 303 15.80 -13.28 -10.65
C ASN A 303 15.52 -13.34 -9.15
N PHE A 304 16.26 -12.58 -8.35
CA PHE A 304 15.99 -12.44 -6.92
C PHE A 304 14.57 -11.89 -6.67
N LEU A 305 14.20 -10.78 -7.30
CA LEU A 305 12.87 -10.18 -7.16
C LEU A 305 11.74 -11.12 -7.62
N ARG A 306 11.97 -11.89 -8.70
CA ARG A 306 11.02 -12.92 -9.16
C ARG A 306 10.96 -14.14 -8.24
N GLY A 307 11.98 -14.34 -7.41
CA GLY A 307 12.05 -15.39 -6.40
C GLY A 307 11.43 -15.01 -5.06
N LEU A 308 11.04 -13.74 -4.85
CA LEU A 308 10.26 -13.30 -3.69
C LEU A 308 8.78 -13.66 -3.85
#